data_AF-A0A4Y3TK17-F1
#
_entry.id   AF-A0A4Y3TK17-F1
#
_cell.length_a   1.000
_cell.length_b   1.000
_cell.length_c   1.000
_cell.angle_alpha   90.00
_cell.angle_beta   90.00
_cell.angle_gamma   90.00
#
_symmetry.space_group_name_H-M   'P 1'
#
loop_
_entity.id
_entity.type
_entity.pdbx_description
1 polymer ?
#
loop_
_entity_poly.entity_id
_entity_poly.type
_entity_poly.pdbx_seq_one_letter_code
_entity_poly.pdbx_strand_id
1 'polypeptide(L)'
;MMDTQKINDLNHGLCESGTLTDILLIDFKILISSLEVFDTSALQALSPLAQVGIVKRMQMAADIFVDKTSPATVQALADHRSDTVRGIAAFATARLTSTDDVPTLLSAIKPFADDTHFGVREWAWLAVRDKLMASLGDSLIALVP
;
A
#
# COMPACT_ATOMS: atom_id res chain seq x y z
N MET A 1 -19.48 -3.15 -18.93
CA MET A 1 -18.09 -2.92 -19.38
C MET A 1 -17.62 -1.69 -18.62
N MET A 2 -16.47 -1.78 -17.92
CA MET A 2 -15.95 -0.62 -17.18
C MET A 2 -15.59 0.51 -18.16
N ASP A 3 -15.78 1.76 -17.76
CA ASP A 3 -15.41 2.93 -18.55
C ASP A 3 -13.88 2.96 -18.79
N THR A 4 -13.46 3.04 -20.05
CA THR A 4 -12.04 3.15 -20.44
C THR A 4 -11.36 4.34 -19.80
N GLN A 5 -12.08 5.46 -19.60
CA GLN A 5 -11.54 6.63 -18.91
C GLN A 5 -11.24 6.31 -17.44
N LYS A 6 -12.15 5.62 -16.76
CA LYS A 6 -11.95 5.22 -15.36
C LYS A 6 -10.72 4.32 -15.20
N ILE A 7 -10.53 3.35 -16.09
CA ILE A 7 -9.34 2.47 -16.06
C ILE A 7 -8.07 3.30 -16.26
N ASN A 8 -8.08 4.24 -17.20
CA ASN A 8 -6.94 5.13 -17.43
C ASN A 8 -6.63 5.99 -16.19
N ASP A 9 -7.65 6.57 -15.57
CA ASP A 9 -7.49 7.40 -14.37
C ASP A 9 -6.96 6.58 -13.18
N LEU A 10 -7.41 5.34 -13.02
CA LEU A 10 -6.88 4.42 -12.00
C LEU A 10 -5.42 4.06 -12.28
N ASN A 11 -5.08 3.74 -13.53
CA ASN A 11 -3.71 3.41 -13.95
C ASN A 11 -2.74 4.57 -13.78
N HIS A 12 -3.20 5.81 -13.78
CA HIS A 12 -2.36 6.99 -13.57
C HIS A 12 -2.53 7.61 -12.17
N GLY A 13 -3.26 6.93 -11.27
CA GLY A 13 -3.45 7.37 -9.89
C GLY A 13 -4.26 8.66 -9.73
N LEU A 14 -5.07 9.01 -10.73
CA LEU A 14 -5.85 10.24 -10.81
C LEU A 14 -7.19 10.16 -10.07
N CYS A 15 -7.62 8.96 -9.69
CA CYS A 15 -8.83 8.74 -8.91
C CYS A 15 -8.70 7.53 -7.96
N GLU A 16 -9.61 7.44 -7.01
CA GLU A 16 -9.75 6.27 -6.12
C GLU A 16 -10.54 5.15 -6.80
N SER A 17 -10.26 3.91 -6.41
CA SER A 17 -11.05 2.73 -6.78
C SER A 17 -12.44 2.75 -6.15
N GLY A 18 -13.46 2.19 -6.81
CA GLY A 18 -14.79 2.01 -6.20
C GLY A 18 -14.99 0.62 -5.62
N THR A 19 -14.25 -0.37 -6.13
CA THR A 19 -14.45 -1.80 -5.82
C THR A 19 -13.13 -2.56 -5.89
N LEU A 20 -13.10 -3.81 -5.41
CA LEU A 20 -11.95 -4.70 -5.63
C LEU A 20 -11.72 -4.95 -7.14
N THR A 21 -12.76 -4.99 -7.97
CA THR A 21 -12.62 -5.17 -9.41
C THR A 21 -11.85 -4.00 -10.04
N ASP A 22 -12.09 -2.77 -9.60
CA ASP A 22 -11.32 -1.60 -10.01
C ASP A 22 -9.84 -1.79 -9.71
N ILE A 23 -9.49 -2.19 -8.48
CA ILE A 23 -8.10 -2.43 -8.05
C ILE A 23 -7.44 -3.52 -8.89
N LEU A 24 -8.16 -4.60 -9.21
CA LEU A 24 -7.62 -5.72 -10.00
C LEU A 24 -7.33 -5.35 -11.46
N LEU A 25 -7.97 -4.30 -11.99
CA LEU A 25 -7.72 -3.79 -13.34
C LEU A 25 -6.53 -2.83 -13.42
N ILE A 26 -6.01 -2.37 -12.28
CA ILE A 26 -4.87 -1.45 -12.25
C ILE A 26 -3.63 -2.15 -12.77
N ASP A 27 -3.00 -1.54 -13.78
CA ASP A 27 -1.62 -1.83 -14.15
C ASP A 27 -0.68 -1.13 -13.18
N PHE A 28 -0.11 -1.89 -12.25
CA PHE A 28 0.80 -1.37 -11.22
C PHE A 28 2.06 -0.76 -11.82
N LYS A 29 2.50 -1.22 -13.00
CA LYS A 29 3.67 -0.64 -13.65
C LYS A 29 3.35 0.77 -14.14
N ILE A 30 2.18 0.98 -14.75
CA ILE A 30 1.75 2.32 -15.18
C ILE A 30 1.52 3.22 -13.95
N LEU A 31 0.83 2.71 -12.93
CA LEU A 31 0.55 3.46 -11.71
C LEU A 31 1.82 3.95 -11.04
N ILE A 32 2.76 3.04 -10.79
CA ILE A 32 4.00 3.37 -10.07
C ILE A 32 4.93 4.23 -10.94
N SER A 33 4.96 4.02 -12.26
CA SER A 33 5.72 4.90 -13.16
C SER A 33 5.18 6.32 -13.17
N SER A 34 3.85 6.49 -13.03
CA SER A 34 3.20 7.81 -13.03
C SER A 34 3.47 8.64 -11.76
N LEU A 35 4.07 8.03 -10.73
CA LEU A 35 4.45 8.74 -9.51
C LEU A 35 5.70 9.61 -9.70
N GLU A 36 6.49 9.38 -10.75
CA GLU A 36 7.70 10.16 -11.08
C GLU A 36 8.74 10.29 -9.94
N VAL A 37 8.70 9.39 -8.96
CA VAL A 37 9.66 9.31 -7.84
C VAL A 37 10.61 8.10 -7.93
N PHE A 38 10.48 7.28 -8.97
CA PHE A 38 11.22 6.03 -9.16
C PHE A 38 12.17 6.11 -10.35
N ASP A 39 13.40 5.62 -10.17
CA ASP A 39 14.37 5.51 -11.26
C ASP A 39 14.12 4.29 -12.17
N THR A 40 14.84 4.22 -13.29
CA THR A 40 14.71 3.11 -14.25
C THR A 40 14.94 1.74 -13.61
N SER A 41 15.84 1.62 -12.62
CA SER A 41 16.13 0.34 -11.95
C SER A 41 14.92 -0.12 -11.12
N ALA A 42 14.23 0.80 -10.46
CA ALA A 42 13.02 0.54 -9.72
C ALA A 42 11.88 0.13 -10.65
N LEU A 43 11.73 0.81 -11.80
CA LEU A 43 10.70 0.47 -12.78
C LEU A 43 10.91 -0.91 -13.42
N GLN A 44 12.16 -1.35 -13.58
CA GLN A 44 12.46 -2.72 -14.03
C GLN A 44 12.02 -3.78 -13.01
N ALA A 45 12.18 -3.50 -11.72
CA ALA A 45 11.78 -4.38 -10.62
C ALA A 45 10.26 -4.60 -10.53
N LEU A 46 9.44 -3.79 -11.22
CA LEU A 46 7.98 -3.94 -11.28
C LEU A 46 7.51 -5.09 -12.17
N SER A 47 8.37 -5.61 -13.05
CA SER A 47 7.98 -6.61 -14.07
C SER A 47 7.27 -7.85 -13.50
N PRO A 48 7.68 -8.43 -12.36
CA PRO A 48 7.02 -9.60 -11.78
C PRO A 48 5.63 -9.32 -11.18
N LEU A 49 5.27 -8.06 -10.91
CA LEU A 49 4.04 -7.71 -10.18
C LEU A 49 2.75 -8.18 -10.88
N ALA A 50 2.74 -8.18 -12.22
CA ALA A 50 1.59 -8.62 -13.02
C ALA A 50 1.30 -10.12 -12.89
N GLN A 51 2.27 -10.91 -12.41
CA GLN A 51 2.18 -12.39 -12.34
C GLN A 51 1.74 -12.91 -10.98
N VAL A 52 1.53 -12.03 -10.00
CA VAL A 52 1.13 -12.39 -8.64
C VAL A 52 -0.26 -11.88 -8.30
N GLY A 53 -0.90 -12.55 -7.33
CA GLY A 53 -2.18 -12.11 -6.76
C GLY A 53 -2.05 -10.77 -6.04
N ILE A 54 -3.17 -10.05 -5.91
CA ILE A 54 -3.21 -8.64 -5.48
C ILE A 54 -2.51 -8.38 -4.15
N VAL A 55 -2.69 -9.21 -3.12
CA VAL A 55 -2.03 -9.01 -1.81
C VAL A 55 -0.51 -9.07 -1.95
N LYS A 56 0.01 -10.09 -2.66
CA LYS A 56 1.45 -10.22 -2.89
C LYS A 56 1.98 -9.08 -3.78
N ARG A 57 1.16 -8.62 -4.73
CA ARG A 57 1.47 -7.47 -5.58
C ARG A 57 1.65 -6.19 -4.76
N MET A 58 0.73 -5.89 -3.84
CA MET A 58 0.81 -4.75 -2.93
C MET A 58 2.07 -4.80 -2.07
N GLN A 59 2.36 -5.98 -1.51
CA GLN A 59 3.55 -6.18 -0.68
C GLN A 59 4.85 -5.99 -1.48
N MET A 60 4.96 -6.57 -2.68
CA MET A 60 6.14 -6.40 -3.53
C MET A 60 6.31 -4.95 -4.02
N ALA A 61 5.20 -4.25 -4.30
CA ALA A 61 5.26 -2.83 -4.63
C ALA A 61 5.77 -2.00 -3.44
N ALA A 62 5.34 -2.33 -2.23
CA ALA A 62 5.82 -1.69 -1.01
C ALA A 62 7.30 -1.99 -0.74
N ASP A 63 7.76 -3.20 -1.07
CA ASP A 63 9.18 -3.54 -1.01
C ASP A 63 10.00 -2.61 -1.92
N ILE A 64 9.51 -2.37 -3.14
CA ILE A 64 10.12 -1.43 -4.07
C ILE A 64 10.08 0.01 -3.55
N PHE A 65 8.98 0.46 -2.95
CA PHE A 65 8.88 1.80 -2.35
C PHE A 65 9.98 2.00 -1.31
N VAL A 66 10.16 1.04 -0.41
CA VAL A 66 11.17 1.10 0.65
C VAL A 66 12.60 0.95 0.12
N ASP A 67 12.83 0.05 -0.84
CA ASP A 67 14.19 -0.23 -1.33
C ASP A 67 14.71 0.80 -2.33
N LYS A 68 13.80 1.53 -3.00
CA LYS A 68 14.12 2.40 -4.14
C LYS A 68 13.79 3.87 -3.91
N THR A 69 13.24 4.22 -2.76
CA THR A 69 12.96 5.62 -2.40
C THR A 69 13.34 5.89 -0.94
N SER A 70 13.09 7.11 -0.48
CA SER A 70 13.33 7.49 0.91
C SER A 70 12.09 7.27 1.80
N PRO A 71 12.25 7.10 3.13
CA PRO A 71 11.11 7.11 4.05
C PRO A 71 10.22 8.36 3.91
N ALA A 72 10.80 9.52 3.61
CA ALA A 72 10.05 10.76 3.36
C ALA A 72 9.19 10.67 2.09
N THR A 73 9.67 9.98 1.05
CA THR A 73 8.89 9.69 -0.16
C THR A 73 7.70 8.79 0.15
N VAL A 74 7.91 7.72 0.93
CA VAL A 74 6.82 6.83 1.38
C VAL A 74 5.77 7.63 2.15
N GLN A 75 6.21 8.51 3.05
CA GLN A 75 5.31 9.37 3.81
C GLN A 75 4.52 10.32 2.91
N ALA A 76 5.15 10.94 1.91
CA ALA A 76 4.44 11.79 0.95
C ALA A 76 3.39 11.02 0.13
N LEU A 77 3.66 9.75 -0.19
CA LEU A 77 2.72 8.87 -0.90
C LEU A 77 1.54 8.41 -0.03
N ALA A 78 1.62 8.57 1.29
CA ALA A 78 0.52 8.28 2.21
C ALA A 78 -0.67 9.24 2.07
N ASP A 79 -0.46 10.41 1.49
CA ASP A 79 -1.52 11.41 1.20
C ASP A 79 -1.90 11.44 -0.29
N HIS A 80 -1.46 10.45 -1.07
CA HIS A 80 -1.69 10.41 -2.52
C HIS A 80 -3.17 10.19 -2.85
N ARG A 81 -3.66 10.81 -3.94
CA ARG A 81 -5.08 10.72 -4.36
C ARG A 81 -5.53 9.27 -4.61
N SER A 82 -4.68 8.46 -5.24
CA SER A 82 -4.96 7.04 -5.44
C SER A 82 -4.95 6.27 -4.12
N ASP A 83 -6.06 5.62 -3.81
CA ASP A 83 -6.19 4.68 -2.70
C ASP A 83 -5.21 3.49 -2.81
N THR A 84 -4.92 3.04 -4.04
CA THR A 84 -3.95 1.94 -4.25
C THR A 84 -2.54 2.37 -3.86
N VAL A 85 -2.14 3.61 -4.18
CA VAL A 85 -0.83 4.17 -3.78
C VAL A 85 -0.75 4.30 -2.26
N ARG A 86 -1.81 4.82 -1.61
CA ARG A 86 -1.88 4.88 -0.14
C ARG A 86 -1.86 3.49 0.51
N GLY A 87 -2.51 2.51 -0.11
CA GLY A 87 -2.45 1.11 0.32
C GLY A 87 -1.04 0.54 0.24
N ILE A 88 -0.30 0.80 -0.84
CA ILE A 88 1.13 0.42 -0.96
C ILE A 88 1.96 1.14 0.12
N ALA A 89 1.69 2.43 0.37
CA ALA A 89 2.34 3.19 1.44
C ALA A 89 2.05 2.62 2.84
N ALA A 90 0.86 2.05 3.08
CA ALA A 90 0.55 1.36 4.33
C ALA A 90 1.43 0.12 4.55
N PHE A 91 1.60 -0.72 3.51
CA PHE A 91 2.54 -1.84 3.54
C PHE A 91 4.00 -1.38 3.71
N ALA A 92 4.40 -0.30 3.04
CA ALA A 92 5.75 0.24 3.14
C ALA A 92 6.03 0.80 4.54
N THR A 93 5.06 1.52 5.13
CA THR A 93 5.13 2.03 6.50
C THR A 93 5.23 0.90 7.52
N ALA A 94 4.41 -0.14 7.36
CA ALA A 94 4.51 -1.34 8.19
C ALA A 94 5.89 -1.99 8.07
N ARG A 95 6.49 -2.07 6.86
CA ARG A 95 7.83 -2.62 6.64
C ARG A 95 8.93 -1.79 7.28
N LEU A 96 8.85 -0.46 7.21
CA LEU A 96 9.81 0.47 7.82
C LEU A 96 9.74 0.48 9.35
N THR A 97 8.60 0.06 9.91
CA THR A 97 8.38 0.04 11.35
C THR A 97 8.91 -1.26 11.97
N SER A 98 9.63 -1.11 13.10
CA SER A 98 10.14 -2.24 13.88
C SER A 98 9.03 -3.25 14.20
N THR A 99 9.36 -4.53 14.10
CA THR A 99 8.41 -5.64 14.33
C THR A 99 8.14 -5.92 15.80
N ASP A 100 9.03 -5.46 16.69
CA ASP A 100 9.07 -5.95 18.07
C ASP A 100 8.25 -5.08 19.03
N ASP A 101 7.71 -3.95 18.55
CA ASP A 101 6.90 -3.02 19.34
C ASP A 101 5.53 -2.81 18.68
N VAL A 102 4.55 -3.57 19.17
CA VAL A 102 3.18 -3.57 18.66
C VAL A 102 2.51 -2.19 18.79
N PRO A 103 2.55 -1.49 19.94
CA PRO A 103 2.10 -0.10 20.03
C PRO A 103 2.68 0.83 18.97
N THR A 104 3.99 0.77 18.71
CA THR A 104 4.63 1.60 17.68
C THR A 104 4.13 1.22 16.28
N LEU A 105 3.99 -0.08 15.98
CA LEU A 105 3.44 -0.55 14.71
C LEU A 105 1.99 -0.07 14.49
N LEU A 106 1.15 -0.19 15.51
CA LEU A 106 -0.25 0.25 15.47
C LEU A 106 -0.36 1.77 15.30
N SER A 107 0.48 2.53 16.00
CA SER A 107 0.55 3.99 15.83
C SER A 107 0.98 4.39 14.42
N ALA A 108 1.93 3.65 13.83
CA ALA A 108 2.42 3.94 12.48
C ALA A 108 1.37 3.68 11.40
N ILE A 109 0.54 2.64 11.56
CA ILE A 109 -0.50 2.31 10.59
C ILE A 109 -1.84 3.01 10.84
N LYS A 110 -2.04 3.62 12.02
CA LYS A 110 -3.28 4.29 12.40
C LYS A 110 -3.82 5.27 11.35
N PRO A 111 -3.02 6.15 10.71
CA PRO A 111 -3.53 7.04 9.69
C PRO A 111 -4.18 6.31 8.50
N PHE A 112 -3.64 5.15 8.11
CA PHE A 112 -4.20 4.32 7.04
C PHE A 112 -5.41 3.51 7.51
N ALA A 113 -5.41 3.05 8.77
CA ALA A 113 -6.56 2.38 9.36
C ALA A 113 -7.78 3.31 9.53
N ASP A 114 -7.54 4.61 9.67
CA ASP A 114 -8.55 5.68 9.73
C ASP A 114 -8.83 6.36 8.38
N ASP A 115 -8.27 5.85 7.28
CA ASP A 115 -8.42 6.45 5.95
C ASP A 115 -9.89 6.51 5.51
N THR A 116 -10.28 7.58 4.79
CA THR A 116 -11.63 7.76 4.28
C THR A 116 -12.04 6.65 3.29
N HIS A 117 -11.08 6.12 2.54
CA HIS A 117 -11.26 5.08 1.55
C HIS A 117 -11.23 3.68 2.18
N PHE A 118 -12.29 2.90 1.96
CA PHE A 118 -12.44 1.57 2.59
C PHE A 118 -11.30 0.61 2.27
N GLY A 119 -10.82 0.60 1.03
CA GLY A 119 -9.72 -0.27 0.61
C GLY A 119 -8.41 0.03 1.35
N VAL A 120 -8.12 1.31 1.65
CA VAL A 120 -6.88 1.67 2.37
C VAL A 120 -6.93 1.14 3.80
N ARG A 121 -8.09 1.21 4.46
CA ARG A 121 -8.30 0.64 5.80
C ARG A 121 -8.06 -0.87 5.82
N GLU A 122 -8.53 -1.58 4.80
CA GLU A 122 -8.28 -3.02 4.67
C GLU A 122 -6.79 -3.33 4.44
N TRP A 123 -6.12 -2.55 3.59
CA TRP A 123 -4.68 -2.70 3.34
C TRP A 123 -3.84 -2.43 4.58
N ALA A 124 -4.21 -1.46 5.41
CA ALA A 124 -3.53 -1.17 6.67
C ALA A 124 -3.48 -2.40 7.59
N TRP A 125 -4.60 -3.11 7.74
CA TRP A 125 -4.66 -4.32 8.56
C TRP A 125 -3.95 -5.50 7.92
N LEU A 126 -4.06 -5.67 6.60
CA LEU A 126 -3.33 -6.72 5.88
C LEU A 126 -1.81 -6.54 5.95
N ALA A 127 -1.33 -5.29 5.98
CA ALA A 127 0.08 -4.96 6.08
C ALA A 127 0.73 -5.38 7.41
N VAL A 128 -0.05 -5.41 8.49
CA VAL A 128 0.45 -5.72 9.85
C VAL A 128 -0.02 -7.06 10.39
N ARG A 129 -0.97 -7.73 9.70
CA ARG A 129 -1.62 -8.95 10.18
C ARG A 129 -0.63 -9.99 10.72
N ASP A 130 0.39 -10.34 9.94
CA ASP A 130 1.33 -11.40 10.34
C ASP A 130 2.17 -10.98 11.56
N LYS A 131 2.51 -9.69 11.68
CA LYS A 131 3.24 -9.14 12.83
C LYS A 131 2.37 -9.18 14.10
N LEU A 132 1.11 -8.75 13.99
CA LEU A 132 0.18 -8.80 15.13
C LEU A 132 -0.11 -10.24 15.57
N MET A 133 -0.22 -11.17 14.61
CA MET A 133 -0.43 -12.59 14.91
C MET A 133 0.76 -13.22 15.63
N ALA A 134 1.99 -12.76 15.40
CA ALA A 134 3.18 -13.24 16.10
C ALA A 134 3.17 -12.89 17.61
N SER A 135 2.43 -11.86 18.00
CA SER A 135 2.27 -11.42 19.39
C SER A 135 0.80 -11.09 19.68
N LEU A 136 -0.07 -12.09 19.49
CA LEU A 136 -1.53 -11.90 19.54
C LEU A 136 -2.02 -11.34 20.88
N GLY A 137 -1.48 -11.78 22.01
CA GLY A 137 -1.86 -11.29 23.34
C GLY A 137 -1.60 -9.79 23.50
N ASP A 138 -0.37 -9.36 23.23
CA ASP A 138 0.03 -7.94 23.31
C ASP A 138 -0.73 -7.09 22.29
N SER A 139 -0.98 -7.64 21.11
CA SER A 139 -1.77 -6.98 20.06
C SER A 139 -3.21 -6.74 20.47
N LEU A 140 -3.86 -7.72 21.10
CA LEU A 140 -5.22 -7.54 21.61
C LEU A 140 -5.26 -6.49 22.72
N ILE A 141 -4.30 -6.50 23.65
CA ILE A 141 -4.21 -5.50 24.72
C ILE A 141 -4.04 -4.10 24.13
N ALA A 142 -3.17 -3.94 23.13
CA ALA A 142 -2.90 -2.65 22.49
C ALA A 142 -4.08 -2.10 21.65
N LEU A 143 -5.07 -2.92 21.33
CA LEU A 143 -6.26 -2.54 20.56
C LEU A 143 -7.50 -2.30 21.43
N VAL A 144 -7.42 -2.55 22.73
CA VAL A 144 -8.49 -2.27 23.68
C VAL A 144 -8.47 -0.77 24.04
N PRO A 145 -9.63 -0.07 24.06
CA PRO A 145 -9.73 1.34 24.44
C PRO A 145 -9.26 1.65 25.86
#